data_AF-A0A7I4YXX3-F1
#
_entry.id   AF-A0A7I4YXX3-F1
#
_cell.length_a   1.000
_cell.length_b   1.000
_cell.length_c   1.000
_cell.angle_alpha   90.00
_cell.angle_beta   90.00
_cell.angle_gamma   90.00
#
_symmetry.space_group_name_H-M   'P 1'
#
loop_
_entity.id
_entity.type
_entity.pdbx_description
1 polymer ?
#
loop_
_entity_poly.entity_id
_entity_poly.type
_entity_poly.pdbx_seq_one_letter_code
_entity_poly.pdbx_strand_id
1 'polypeptide(L)'
;MSVVDPYLMLPLQLLIYALYRVIRTIIFIESDLYTLVRKLLQHEKTGNVEFFNILTRFRLDPTDIAQDHDFLIFNDGFGIIEDLIEPCWMIYTITERYVYFVRIPYECPLSISTTTRLTALCYNSADKLARMDIGDFLTETKSRIDPSRGRVVILHSSPCCGGSMLGRLLSSVDVTESRLLVLGEPPVLTALAVLAQHLSIETMRSITAASLRFSMRDIEKDQVVVMKARSCCAKIVPYIHVTMPSIQHLFITARDPTVAIPRLLSSTSQNLPALHMACNLLSYSPAICDFFTCWRLLESEMIQKIGPKADFEFALAQIMGCIISYQRNLKYYALEVTYAEDLLNDPLTVIRPILDVCGMSNMAVTDHRAWKLREETAIQSQCIAPLDDVQRQRVKLLVEYLQQDWCR
;
A
#
# COMPACT_ATOMS: atom_id res chain seq x y z
N MET A 1 -8.05 2.43 32.88
CA MET A 1 -8.28 1.07 32.36
C MET A 1 -6.90 0.44 32.18
N SER A 2 -6.60 -0.65 32.88
CA SER A 2 -5.31 -1.35 32.73
C SER A 2 -5.20 -1.86 31.30
N VAL A 3 -4.25 -1.32 30.54
CA VAL A 3 -3.91 -1.82 29.20
C VAL A 3 -3.41 -3.25 29.39
N VAL A 4 -4.23 -4.23 29.00
CA VAL A 4 -3.79 -5.62 29.02
C VAL A 4 -2.67 -5.75 27.99
N ASP A 5 -1.58 -6.43 28.39
CA ASP A 5 -0.42 -6.62 27.53
C ASP A 5 -0.85 -7.21 26.17
N PRO A 6 -0.58 -6.53 25.04
CA PRO A 6 -0.98 -7.01 23.72
C PRO A 6 -0.37 -8.38 23.39
N TYR A 7 0.76 -8.77 23.99
CA TYR A 7 1.35 -10.10 23.82
C TYR A 7 0.51 -11.21 24.48
N LEU A 8 -0.16 -10.91 25.61
CA LEU A 8 -1.03 -11.87 26.30
C LEU A 8 -2.35 -12.12 25.56
N MET A 9 -2.82 -11.13 24.80
CA MET A 9 -4.07 -11.20 24.04
C MET A 9 -3.90 -11.80 22.64
N LEU A 10 -2.65 -11.90 22.15
CA LEU A 10 -2.35 -12.37 20.81
C LEU A 10 -3.00 -13.73 20.46
N PRO A 11 -2.94 -14.80 21.29
CA PRO A 11 -3.57 -16.07 20.96
C PRO A 11 -5.10 -15.98 20.81
N LEU A 12 -5.74 -15.17 21.66
CA LEU A 12 -7.19 -14.95 21.59
C LEU A 12 -7.57 -14.16 20.34
N GLN A 13 -6.80 -13.10 19.99
CA GLN A 13 -7.00 -12.33 18.77
C GLN A 13 -6.85 -13.19 17.52
N LEU A 14 -5.84 -14.07 17.49
CA LEU A 14 -5.64 -15.04 16.42
C LEU A 14 -6.81 -16.02 16.32
N LEU A 15 -7.31 -16.55 17.44
CA LEU A 15 -8.47 -17.44 17.46
C LEU A 15 -9.73 -16.73 16.92
N ILE A 16 -9.99 -15.50 17.36
CA ILE A 16 -11.12 -14.70 16.90
C ILE A 16 -11.01 -14.42 15.39
N TYR A 17 -9.81 -14.08 14.90
CA TYR A 17 -9.59 -13.86 13.47
C TYR A 17 -9.79 -15.13 12.64
N ALA A 18 -9.29 -16.27 13.12
CA ALA A 18 -9.52 -17.56 12.47
C ALA A 18 -11.02 -17.90 12.40
N LEU A 19 -11.76 -17.71 13.50
CA LEU A 19 -13.20 -17.91 13.53
C LEU A 19 -13.93 -16.96 12.56
N TYR A 20 -13.56 -15.69 12.55
CA TYR A 20 -14.09 -14.71 11.59
C TYR A 20 -13.87 -15.17 10.14
N ARG A 21 -12.65 -15.61 9.78
CA ARG A 21 -12.36 -16.12 8.43
C ARG A 21 -13.19 -17.35 8.07
N VAL A 22 -13.40 -18.27 9.00
CA VAL A 22 -14.26 -19.45 8.78
C VAL A 22 -15.70 -19.02 8.54
N ILE A 23 -16.27 -18.17 9.40
CA ILE A 23 -17.65 -17.66 9.25
C ILE A 23 -17.81 -16.92 7.93
N ARG A 24 -16.88 -16.02 7.60
CA ARG A 24 -16.86 -15.28 6.32
C ARG A 24 -16.84 -16.24 5.14
N THR A 25 -16.07 -17.33 5.21
CA THR A 25 -16.00 -18.32 4.13
C THR A 25 -17.32 -19.07 3.95
N ILE A 26 -17.98 -19.47 5.04
CA ILE A 26 -19.30 -20.13 4.98
C ILE A 26 -20.32 -19.21 4.31
N ILE A 27 -20.44 -17.97 4.78
CA ILE A 27 -21.39 -16.99 4.24
C ILE A 27 -21.09 -16.66 2.78
N PHE A 28 -19.81 -16.59 2.42
CA PHE A 28 -19.41 -16.35 1.04
C PHE A 28 -19.78 -17.51 0.11
N ILE A 29 -19.60 -18.76 0.55
CA ILE A 29 -20.03 -19.95 -0.21
C ILE A 29 -21.56 -19.97 -0.36
N GLU A 30 -22.30 -19.66 0.70
CA GLU A 30 -23.76 -19.55 0.65
C GLU A 30 -24.21 -18.47 -0.35
N SER A 31 -23.54 -17.31 -0.32
CA SER A 31 -23.76 -16.22 -1.27
C SER A 31 -23.48 -16.66 -2.71
N ASP A 32 -22.35 -17.31 -2.99
CA ASP A 32 -22.01 -17.80 -4.33
C ASP A 32 -22.99 -18.89 -4.80
N LEU A 33 -23.43 -19.80 -3.93
CA LEU A 33 -24.43 -20.82 -4.24
C LEU A 33 -25.81 -20.21 -4.55
N TYR A 34 -26.25 -19.26 -3.72
CA TYR A 34 -27.47 -18.50 -3.95
C TYR A 34 -27.45 -17.83 -5.33
N THR A 35 -26.32 -17.22 -5.66
CA THR A 35 -26.08 -16.53 -6.92
C THR A 35 -26.11 -17.49 -8.12
N LEU A 36 -25.48 -18.67 -7.98
CA LEU A 36 -25.50 -19.71 -8.99
C LEU A 36 -26.92 -20.23 -9.27
N VAL A 37 -27.69 -20.51 -8.22
CA VAL A 37 -29.09 -20.95 -8.34
C VAL A 37 -29.93 -19.89 -9.06
N ARG A 38 -29.75 -18.62 -8.71
CA ARG A 38 -30.44 -17.51 -9.36
C ARG A 38 -30.11 -17.42 -10.85
N LYS A 39 -28.82 -17.55 -11.22
CA LYS A 39 -28.38 -17.60 -12.63
C LYS A 39 -29.02 -18.73 -13.42
N LEU A 40 -29.14 -19.92 -12.83
CA LEU A 40 -29.75 -21.08 -13.46
C LEU A 40 -31.26 -20.90 -13.66
N LEU A 41 -31.95 -20.29 -12.70
CA LEU A 41 -33.41 -20.14 -12.72
C LEU A 41 -33.90 -18.98 -13.60
N GLN A 42 -33.18 -17.86 -13.65
CA GLN A 42 -33.71 -16.62 -14.24
C GLN A 42 -33.23 -16.32 -15.67
N HIS A 43 -32.26 -17.08 -16.23
CA HIS A 43 -31.65 -16.78 -17.54
C HIS A 43 -31.28 -15.29 -17.71
N GLU A 44 -31.03 -14.57 -16.61
CA GLU A 44 -30.65 -13.16 -16.67
C GLU A 44 -29.27 -13.06 -17.34
N LYS A 45 -29.16 -12.16 -18.32
CA LYS A 45 -27.86 -11.69 -18.81
C LYS A 45 -27.19 -10.97 -17.63
N THR A 46 -26.45 -11.72 -16.84
CA THR A 46 -25.71 -11.18 -15.71
C THR A 46 -24.55 -10.36 -16.26
N GLY A 47 -24.42 -9.13 -15.78
CA GLY A 47 -23.25 -8.31 -16.07
C GLY A 47 -22.00 -8.90 -15.43
N ASN A 48 -20.83 -8.45 -15.87
CA ASN A 48 -19.53 -9.03 -15.49
C ASN A 48 -19.01 -8.53 -14.12
N VAL A 49 -19.77 -7.64 -13.47
CA VAL A 49 -19.43 -7.10 -12.14
C VAL A 49 -20.44 -7.61 -11.13
N GLU A 50 -19.94 -8.15 -10.03
CA GLU A 50 -20.75 -8.59 -8.89
C GLU A 50 -20.71 -7.54 -7.80
N PHE A 51 -21.89 -7.13 -7.32
CA PHE A 51 -22.04 -6.20 -6.22
C PHE A 51 -22.42 -6.91 -4.93
N PHE A 52 -21.89 -6.42 -3.82
CA PHE A 52 -22.10 -7.00 -2.50
C PHE A 52 -22.44 -5.94 -1.47
N ASN A 53 -23.32 -6.31 -0.55
CA ASN A 53 -23.56 -5.58 0.68
C ASN A 53 -22.53 -6.00 1.73
N ILE A 54 -21.99 -5.02 2.46
CA ILE A 54 -21.05 -5.25 3.56
C ILE A 54 -21.86 -5.49 4.83
N LEU A 55 -21.87 -6.73 5.32
CA LEU A 55 -22.58 -7.10 6.55
C LEU A 55 -21.75 -6.74 7.79
N THR A 56 -20.45 -7.02 7.74
CA THR A 56 -19.50 -6.62 8.77
C THR A 56 -18.08 -6.60 8.20
N ARG A 57 -17.13 -6.07 8.96
CA ARG A 57 -15.72 -5.94 8.58
C ARG A 57 -14.83 -6.27 9.76
N PHE A 58 -13.74 -6.99 9.54
CA PHE A 58 -12.77 -7.31 10.59
C PHE A 58 -11.36 -7.46 10.02
N ARG A 59 -10.40 -6.75 10.61
CA ARG A 59 -8.97 -6.84 10.29
C ARG A 59 -8.19 -7.06 11.57
N LEU A 60 -7.29 -8.04 11.55
CA LEU A 60 -6.45 -8.38 12.69
C LEU A 60 -5.42 -7.28 12.97
N ASP A 61 -4.73 -6.82 11.91
CA ASP A 61 -3.73 -5.76 11.99
C ASP A 61 -4.09 -4.62 11.00
N PRO A 62 -4.39 -3.40 11.48
CA PRO A 62 -4.70 -2.28 10.60
C PRO A 62 -3.49 -1.79 9.78
N THR A 63 -2.28 -2.22 10.13
CA THR A 63 -1.04 -1.91 9.41
C THR A 63 -0.74 -2.90 8.29
N ASP A 64 -1.45 -4.02 8.23
CA ASP A 64 -1.34 -4.97 7.13
C ASP A 64 -1.97 -4.40 5.84
N ILE A 65 -1.91 -5.16 4.74
CA ILE A 65 -2.49 -4.77 3.46
C ILE A 65 -3.97 -5.09 3.36
N ALA A 66 -4.65 -4.46 2.41
CA ALA A 66 -6.02 -4.80 2.06
C ALA A 66 -6.12 -6.23 1.52
N GLN A 67 -7.03 -7.02 2.09
CA GLN A 67 -7.29 -8.39 1.70
C GLN A 67 -8.75 -8.58 1.30
N ASP A 68 -9.00 -9.57 0.46
CA ASP A 68 -10.36 -9.89 -0.03
C ASP A 68 -11.28 -10.33 1.12
N HIS A 69 -10.70 -10.80 2.22
CA HIS A 69 -11.38 -11.30 3.41
C HIS A 69 -11.54 -10.29 4.54
N ASP A 70 -11.17 -9.02 4.33
CA ASP A 70 -11.39 -7.95 5.31
C ASP A 70 -12.88 -7.66 5.56
N PHE A 71 -13.74 -8.07 4.62
CA PHE A 71 -15.18 -7.88 4.66
C PHE A 71 -15.93 -9.21 4.66
N LEU A 72 -16.99 -9.26 5.46
CA LEU A 72 -18.03 -10.27 5.39
C LEU A 72 -19.16 -9.70 4.54
N ILE A 73 -19.37 -10.34 3.39
CA ILE A 73 -20.16 -9.81 2.29
C ILE A 73 -21.22 -10.81 1.82
N PHE A 74 -22.31 -10.28 1.28
CA PHE A 74 -23.37 -11.08 0.66
C PHE A 74 -23.78 -10.43 -0.67
N ASN A 75 -24.01 -11.26 -1.70
CA ASN A 75 -24.31 -10.79 -3.05
C ASN A 75 -25.61 -9.97 -3.06
N ASP A 76 -25.50 -8.75 -3.59
CA ASP A 76 -26.60 -7.79 -3.79
C ASP A 76 -27.14 -7.89 -5.23
N GLY A 77 -26.25 -8.12 -6.20
CA GLY A 77 -26.63 -8.30 -7.59
C GLY A 77 -25.46 -8.25 -8.56
N PHE A 78 -25.78 -8.03 -9.83
CA PHE A 78 -24.84 -7.92 -10.94
C PHE A 78 -25.01 -6.57 -11.65
N GLY A 79 -23.93 -6.06 -12.21
CA GLY A 79 -23.93 -4.92 -13.11
C GLY A 79 -22.72 -4.93 -14.03
N ILE A 80 -22.39 -3.77 -14.55
CA ILE A 80 -21.40 -3.58 -15.62
C ILE A 80 -20.28 -2.65 -15.15
N ILE A 81 -19.19 -2.56 -15.92
CA ILE A 81 -18.03 -1.73 -15.52
C ILE A 81 -18.40 -0.25 -15.42
N GLU A 82 -19.39 0.22 -16.18
CA GLU A 82 -19.90 1.59 -16.12
C GLU A 82 -20.34 1.99 -14.70
N ASP A 83 -20.93 1.05 -13.97
CA ASP A 83 -21.37 1.26 -12.59
C ASP A 83 -20.18 1.50 -11.63
N LEU A 84 -18.97 1.08 -12.04
CA LEU A 84 -17.71 1.30 -11.32
C LEU A 84 -16.94 2.54 -11.81
N ILE A 85 -17.37 3.18 -12.90
CA ILE A 85 -16.69 4.39 -13.42
C ILE A 85 -16.95 5.60 -12.50
N GLU A 86 -18.03 5.58 -11.71
CA GLU A 86 -18.29 6.60 -10.70
C GLU A 86 -17.06 6.85 -9.80
N PRO A 87 -16.69 8.12 -9.48
CA PRO A 87 -15.44 8.44 -8.79
C PRO A 87 -15.29 7.85 -7.38
N CYS A 88 -16.39 7.38 -6.80
CA CYS A 88 -16.44 6.79 -5.46
C CYS A 88 -15.87 5.36 -5.39
N TRP A 89 -15.68 4.68 -6.53
CA TRP A 89 -15.13 3.32 -6.56
C TRP A 89 -13.61 3.30 -6.65
N MET A 90 -12.98 2.60 -5.71
CA MET A 90 -11.53 2.42 -5.65
C MET A 90 -11.18 0.92 -5.65
N ILE A 91 -10.09 0.56 -6.32
CA ILE A 91 -9.54 -0.80 -6.22
C ILE A 91 -9.01 -0.99 -4.80
N TYR A 92 -9.61 -1.93 -4.06
CA TYR A 92 -9.24 -2.26 -2.69
C TYR A 92 -8.14 -3.33 -2.64
N THR A 93 -8.27 -4.39 -3.43
CA THR A 93 -7.24 -5.43 -3.53
C THR A 93 -7.40 -6.20 -4.83
N ILE A 94 -6.37 -6.98 -5.18
CA ILE A 94 -6.34 -7.79 -6.40
C ILE A 94 -5.80 -9.16 -6.00
N THR A 95 -6.53 -10.22 -6.37
CA THR A 95 -6.10 -11.62 -6.18
C THR A 95 -5.63 -12.21 -7.51
N GLU A 96 -5.30 -13.50 -7.54
CA GLU A 96 -4.95 -14.18 -8.80
C GLU A 96 -6.13 -14.29 -9.78
N ARG A 97 -7.37 -14.13 -9.30
CA ARG A 97 -8.60 -14.31 -10.10
C ARG A 97 -9.45 -13.07 -10.22
N TYR A 98 -9.53 -12.25 -9.17
CA TYR A 98 -10.50 -11.18 -9.08
C TYR A 98 -9.87 -9.85 -8.69
N VAL A 99 -10.46 -8.78 -9.21
CA VAL A 99 -10.26 -7.41 -8.74
C VAL A 99 -11.41 -7.05 -7.80
N TYR A 100 -11.07 -6.56 -6.61
CA TYR A 100 -12.04 -6.13 -5.60
C TYR A 100 -12.06 -4.60 -5.53
N PHE A 101 -13.26 -4.03 -5.62
CA PHE A 101 -13.50 -2.60 -5.53
C PHE A 101 -14.30 -2.30 -4.27
N VAL A 102 -14.07 -1.14 -3.68
CA VAL A 102 -14.92 -0.61 -2.61
C VAL A 102 -15.42 0.76 -3.01
N ARG A 103 -16.66 1.04 -2.63
CA ARG A 103 -17.25 2.37 -2.77
C ARG A 103 -17.08 3.13 -1.48
N ILE A 104 -16.49 4.33 -1.56
CA ILE A 104 -16.36 5.25 -0.44
C ILE A 104 -17.26 6.48 -0.66
N PRO A 105 -17.81 7.09 0.41
CA PRO A 105 -18.57 8.33 0.30
C PRO A 105 -17.74 9.46 -0.35
N TYR A 106 -18.38 10.26 -1.21
CA TYR A 106 -17.72 11.37 -1.94
C TYR A 106 -17.12 12.45 -1.03
N GLU A 107 -17.63 12.59 0.20
CA GLU A 107 -17.19 13.60 1.16
C GLU A 107 -15.88 13.23 1.88
N CYS A 108 -15.37 12.01 1.68
CA CYS A 108 -14.16 11.56 2.34
C CYS A 108 -12.90 12.19 1.70
N PRO A 109 -12.08 12.94 2.47
CA PRO A 109 -10.88 13.56 1.91
C PRO A 109 -9.80 12.52 1.61
N LEU A 110 -9.28 12.52 0.38
CA LEU A 110 -8.33 11.51 -0.11
C LEU A 110 -6.86 11.89 0.11
N SER A 111 -6.61 13.17 0.32
CA SER A 111 -5.28 13.73 0.44
C SER A 111 -4.53 13.22 1.67
N ILE A 112 -3.21 13.08 1.55
CA ILE A 112 -2.34 12.57 2.61
C ILE A 112 -2.29 13.50 3.84
N SER A 113 -2.70 14.76 3.70
CA SER A 113 -2.83 15.72 4.79
C SER A 113 -3.86 15.27 5.83
N THR A 114 -4.97 14.70 5.39
CA THR A 114 -6.07 14.18 6.23
C THR A 114 -6.00 12.65 6.34
N THR A 115 -5.71 11.97 5.23
CA THR A 115 -5.78 10.53 5.08
C THR A 115 -4.40 9.96 4.75
N THR A 116 -3.65 9.64 5.80
CA THR A 116 -2.27 9.14 5.64
C THR A 116 -2.17 7.78 4.95
N ARG A 117 -3.22 6.94 5.06
CA ARG A 117 -3.32 5.61 4.45
C ARG A 117 -4.70 5.39 3.84
N LEU A 118 -4.79 5.41 2.52
CA LEU A 118 -6.03 5.16 1.78
C LEU A 118 -6.60 3.77 2.06
N THR A 119 -5.76 2.76 2.27
CA THR A 119 -6.21 1.42 2.70
C THR A 119 -7.11 1.48 3.94
N ALA A 120 -6.76 2.31 4.94
CA ALA A 120 -7.55 2.44 6.16
C ALA A 120 -8.85 3.22 5.90
N LEU A 121 -8.81 4.26 5.08
CA LEU A 121 -10.01 5.01 4.67
C LEU A 121 -11.00 4.10 3.94
N CYS A 122 -10.52 3.37 2.93
CA CYS A 122 -11.29 2.40 2.18
C CYS A 122 -11.91 1.35 3.10
N TYR A 123 -11.12 0.78 4.02
CA TYR A 123 -11.63 -0.20 4.97
C TYR A 123 -12.71 0.36 5.91
N ASN A 124 -12.52 1.56 6.46
CA ASN A 124 -13.42 2.13 7.46
C ASN A 124 -14.69 2.75 6.84
N SER A 125 -14.57 3.32 5.64
CA SER A 125 -15.62 4.13 5.02
C SER A 125 -16.38 3.39 3.93
N ALA A 126 -15.91 2.21 3.50
CA ALA A 126 -16.60 1.44 2.47
C ALA A 126 -18.06 1.16 2.85
N ASP A 127 -18.98 1.46 1.94
CA ASP A 127 -20.42 1.18 2.09
C ASP A 127 -20.90 0.05 1.17
N LYS A 128 -20.23 -0.15 0.03
CA LYS A 128 -20.44 -1.28 -0.89
C LYS A 128 -19.11 -1.86 -1.38
N LEU A 129 -19.18 -3.11 -1.84
CA LEU A 129 -18.07 -3.83 -2.45
C LEU A 129 -18.48 -4.36 -3.81
N ALA A 130 -17.54 -4.42 -4.75
CA ALA A 130 -17.73 -5.08 -6.03
C ALA A 130 -16.56 -6.03 -6.35
N ARG A 131 -16.83 -7.08 -7.12
CA ARG A 131 -15.87 -8.09 -7.58
C ARG A 131 -15.99 -8.23 -9.09
N MET A 132 -14.86 -8.32 -9.79
CA MET A 132 -14.80 -8.58 -11.23
C MET A 132 -13.67 -9.58 -11.53
N ASP A 133 -13.88 -10.48 -12.49
CA ASP A 133 -12.81 -11.36 -12.99
C ASP A 133 -11.69 -10.53 -13.63
N ILE A 134 -10.43 -10.95 -13.47
CA ILE A 134 -9.28 -10.23 -14.04
C ILE A 134 -9.37 -10.15 -15.57
N GLY A 135 -9.74 -11.24 -16.25
CA GLY A 135 -9.84 -11.27 -17.71
C GLY A 135 -10.86 -10.26 -18.25
N ASP A 136 -12.01 -10.19 -17.59
CA ASP A 136 -13.05 -9.21 -17.90
C ASP A 136 -12.56 -7.79 -17.58
N PHE A 137 -11.95 -7.58 -16.40
CA PHE A 137 -11.44 -6.27 -16.00
C PHE A 137 -10.40 -5.72 -16.98
N LEU A 138 -9.48 -6.56 -17.44
CA LEU A 138 -8.47 -6.20 -18.44
C LEU A 138 -9.12 -5.77 -19.77
N THR A 139 -10.11 -6.55 -20.22
CA THR A 139 -10.81 -6.31 -21.48
C THR A 139 -11.61 -5.02 -21.42
N GLU A 140 -12.41 -4.85 -20.36
CA GLU A 140 -13.31 -3.72 -20.18
C GLU A 140 -12.55 -2.41 -19.89
N THR A 141 -11.48 -2.45 -19.08
CA THR A 141 -10.63 -1.27 -18.84
C THR A 141 -9.92 -0.82 -20.11
N LYS A 142 -9.52 -1.76 -20.97
CA LYS A 142 -8.87 -1.43 -22.24
C LYS A 142 -9.83 -0.78 -23.23
N SER A 143 -11.09 -1.22 -23.26
CA SER A 143 -12.10 -0.77 -24.23
C SER A 143 -12.86 0.49 -23.79
N ARG A 144 -13.09 0.69 -22.49
CA ARG A 144 -14.03 1.71 -21.99
C ARG A 144 -13.39 2.83 -21.20
N ILE A 145 -12.21 2.62 -20.63
CA ILE A 145 -11.53 3.63 -19.82
C ILE A 145 -10.44 4.27 -20.67
N ASP A 146 -10.53 5.60 -20.82
CA ASP A 146 -9.51 6.39 -21.51
C ASP A 146 -8.21 6.43 -20.68
N PRO A 147 -7.03 6.55 -21.32
CA PRO A 147 -5.80 6.89 -20.61
C PRO A 147 -5.93 8.21 -19.83
N SER A 148 -5.25 8.28 -18.68
CA SER A 148 -5.23 9.48 -17.84
C SER A 148 -4.76 10.71 -18.61
N ARG A 149 -5.42 11.85 -18.38
CA ARG A 149 -5.10 13.11 -19.07
C ARG A 149 -4.12 13.99 -18.29
N GLY A 150 -4.05 13.82 -16.97
CA GLY A 150 -3.12 14.54 -16.09
C GLY A 150 -1.77 13.84 -15.89
N ARG A 151 -0.97 14.41 -14.98
CA ARG A 151 0.37 13.90 -14.66
C ARG A 151 0.33 13.06 -13.39
N VAL A 152 1.06 11.94 -13.39
CA VAL A 152 1.16 11.07 -12.21
C VAL A 152 2.62 10.86 -11.83
N VAL A 153 2.89 11.00 -10.54
CA VAL A 153 4.20 10.77 -9.93
C VAL A 153 4.02 9.77 -8.80
N ILE A 154 4.84 8.72 -8.75
CA ILE A 154 4.82 7.76 -7.64
C ILE A 154 6.03 8.03 -6.75
N LEU A 155 5.75 8.37 -5.49
CA LEU A 155 6.74 8.59 -4.45
C LEU A 155 6.96 7.28 -3.68
N HIS A 156 8.13 6.68 -3.88
CA HIS A 156 8.58 5.49 -3.16
C HIS A 156 9.40 5.89 -1.94
N SER A 157 9.30 5.11 -0.86
CA SER A 157 10.07 5.36 0.35
C SER A 157 10.35 4.08 1.12
N SER A 158 11.55 3.95 1.68
CA SER A 158 11.80 2.94 2.70
C SER A 158 10.90 3.20 3.94
N PRO A 159 10.51 2.16 4.69
CA PRO A 159 9.66 2.31 5.87
C PRO A 159 10.23 3.34 6.85
N CYS A 160 9.39 4.21 7.40
CA CYS A 160 9.78 5.18 8.44
C CYS A 160 10.92 6.16 8.07
N CYS A 161 11.17 6.37 6.77
CA CYS A 161 12.24 7.23 6.25
C CYS A 161 11.73 8.48 5.50
N GLY A 162 10.69 9.13 6.02
CA GLY A 162 10.29 10.46 5.53
C GLY A 162 9.34 10.49 4.31
N GLY A 163 8.88 9.35 3.79
CA GLY A 163 7.91 9.32 2.68
C GLY A 163 6.62 10.10 2.95
N SER A 164 5.98 9.89 4.11
CA SER A 164 4.78 10.64 4.51
C SER A 164 5.07 12.11 4.83
N MET A 165 6.27 12.40 5.34
CA MET A 165 6.73 13.77 5.63
C MET A 165 6.82 14.58 4.33
N LEU A 166 7.47 14.04 3.30
CA LEU A 166 7.51 14.65 1.96
C LEU A 166 6.12 14.76 1.35
N GLY A 167 5.28 13.73 1.46
CA GLY A 167 3.91 13.77 0.95
C GLY A 167 3.08 14.90 1.58
N ARG A 168 3.19 15.11 2.90
CA ARG A 168 2.53 16.23 3.58
C ARG A 168 3.09 17.58 3.18
N LEU A 169 4.40 17.69 2.95
CA LEU A 169 4.99 18.93 2.42
C LEU A 169 4.44 19.24 1.03
N LEU A 170 4.38 18.26 0.14
CA LEU A 170 3.80 18.42 -1.20
C LEU A 170 2.34 18.85 -1.14
N SER A 171 1.54 18.22 -0.28
CA SER A 171 0.14 18.60 -0.08
C SER A 171 -0.01 20.04 0.46
N SER A 172 0.95 20.53 1.24
CA SER A 172 0.92 21.93 1.72
C SER A 172 1.18 22.98 0.64
N VAL A 173 1.67 22.59 -0.55
CA VAL A 173 1.90 23.50 -1.68
C VAL A 173 0.58 23.89 -2.36
N ASP A 174 -0.41 23.01 -2.37
CA ASP A 174 -1.76 23.26 -2.89
C ASP A 174 -2.83 22.80 -1.90
N VAL A 175 -3.25 23.70 -1.02
CA VAL A 175 -4.30 23.43 -0.02
C VAL A 175 -5.67 23.20 -0.66
N THR A 176 -5.89 23.68 -1.88
CA THR A 176 -7.17 23.48 -2.59
C THR A 176 -7.28 22.11 -3.25
N GLU A 177 -6.15 21.41 -3.41
CA GLU A 177 -6.05 20.10 -4.06
C GLU A 177 -6.54 20.08 -5.52
N SER A 178 -6.75 21.27 -6.09
CA SER A 178 -7.29 21.45 -7.44
C SER A 178 -6.26 21.12 -8.51
N ARG A 179 -4.98 21.42 -8.24
CA ARG A 179 -3.88 21.18 -9.17
C ARG A 179 -2.95 20.08 -8.71
N LEU A 180 -2.78 19.89 -7.39
CA LEU A 180 -1.93 18.84 -6.83
C LEU A 180 -2.68 18.05 -5.76
N LEU A 181 -2.91 16.77 -6.03
CA LEU A 181 -3.48 15.81 -5.09
C LEU A 181 -2.41 14.80 -4.68
N VAL A 182 -2.16 14.66 -3.37
CA VAL A 182 -1.19 13.70 -2.86
C VAL A 182 -1.92 12.57 -2.15
N LEU A 183 -1.87 11.37 -2.71
CA LEU A 183 -2.54 10.18 -2.18
C LEU A 183 -1.59 9.37 -1.27
N GLY A 184 -2.06 9.02 -0.08
CA GLY A 184 -1.30 8.21 0.88
C GLY A 184 -1.55 6.71 0.71
N GLU A 185 -0.53 5.95 0.32
CA GLU A 185 -0.54 4.48 0.21
C GLU A 185 -1.78 3.90 -0.50
N PRO A 186 -1.99 4.20 -1.81
CA PRO A 186 -3.10 3.62 -2.56
C PRO A 186 -3.06 2.08 -2.51
N PRO A 187 -4.16 1.42 -2.11
CA PRO A 187 -4.17 -0.03 -1.92
C PRO A 187 -3.82 -0.82 -3.19
N VAL A 188 -4.24 -0.32 -4.36
CA VAL A 188 -3.94 -0.89 -5.68
C VAL A 188 -2.44 -1.14 -5.92
N LEU A 189 -1.57 -0.19 -5.54
CA LEU A 189 -0.12 -0.34 -5.74
C LEU A 189 0.45 -1.46 -4.88
N THR A 190 -0.09 -1.60 -3.67
CA THR A 190 0.35 -2.62 -2.72
C THR A 190 -0.12 -4.01 -3.15
N ALA A 191 -1.35 -4.13 -3.65
CA ALA A 191 -1.87 -5.37 -4.22
C ALA A 191 -1.02 -5.84 -5.41
N LEU A 192 -0.69 -4.93 -6.34
CA LEU A 192 0.22 -5.22 -7.47
C LEU A 192 1.61 -5.68 -6.98
N ALA A 193 2.15 -5.06 -5.92
CA ALA A 193 3.45 -5.43 -5.37
C ALA A 193 3.48 -6.86 -4.81
N VAL A 194 2.39 -7.32 -4.19
CA VAL A 194 2.28 -8.71 -3.73
C VAL A 194 2.09 -9.69 -4.90
N LEU A 195 1.28 -9.33 -5.90
CA LEU A 195 1.04 -10.17 -7.07
C LEU A 195 2.27 -10.33 -7.97
N ALA A 196 3.21 -9.37 -7.95
CA ALA A 196 4.43 -9.41 -8.75
C ALA A 196 5.29 -10.67 -8.55
N GLN A 197 5.09 -11.37 -7.42
CA GLN A 197 5.81 -12.60 -7.08
C GLN A 197 5.09 -13.87 -7.54
N HIS A 198 3.81 -13.77 -7.89
CA HIS A 198 2.92 -14.91 -8.15
C HIS A 198 2.51 -14.99 -9.62
N LEU A 199 2.44 -13.85 -10.31
CA LEU A 199 1.98 -13.78 -11.70
C LEU A 199 3.14 -13.72 -12.69
N SER A 200 2.86 -14.17 -13.91
CA SER A 200 3.80 -14.04 -15.02
C SER A 200 4.08 -12.56 -15.35
N ILE A 201 5.25 -12.28 -15.95
CA ILE A 201 5.63 -10.91 -16.34
C ILE A 201 4.58 -10.27 -17.26
N GLU A 202 4.02 -11.03 -18.20
CA GLU A 202 3.02 -10.53 -19.15
C GLU A 202 1.70 -10.22 -18.45
N THR A 203 1.22 -11.12 -17.59
CA THR A 203 0.02 -10.89 -16.77
C THR A 203 0.20 -9.68 -15.86
N MET A 204 1.37 -9.54 -15.22
CA MET A 204 1.71 -8.40 -14.38
C MET A 204 1.69 -7.07 -15.13
N ARG A 205 2.20 -7.03 -16.36
CA ARG A 205 2.13 -5.83 -17.20
C ARG A 205 0.68 -5.45 -17.50
N SER A 206 -0.11 -6.41 -17.96
CA SER A 206 -1.52 -6.18 -18.32
C SER A 206 -2.33 -5.68 -17.12
N ILE A 207 -2.23 -6.35 -15.97
CA ILE A 207 -2.97 -5.95 -14.76
C ILE A 207 -2.47 -4.63 -14.19
N THR A 208 -1.17 -4.35 -14.26
CA THR A 208 -0.62 -3.04 -13.83
C THR A 208 -1.19 -1.92 -14.69
N ALA A 209 -1.20 -2.09 -16.03
CA ALA A 209 -1.73 -1.09 -16.95
C ALA A 209 -3.22 -0.81 -16.71
N ALA A 210 -4.03 -1.86 -16.58
CA ALA A 210 -5.47 -1.73 -16.32
C ALA A 210 -5.74 -1.11 -14.94
N SER A 211 -5.07 -1.58 -13.90
CA SER A 211 -5.28 -1.10 -12.52
C SER A 211 -4.92 0.37 -12.36
N LEU A 212 -3.80 0.80 -12.95
CA LEU A 212 -3.41 2.21 -12.96
C LEU A 212 -4.38 3.04 -13.79
N ARG A 213 -4.77 2.58 -14.99
CA ARG A 213 -5.74 3.29 -15.81
C ARG A 213 -7.06 3.51 -15.09
N PHE A 214 -7.59 2.48 -14.44
CA PHE A 214 -8.79 2.58 -13.61
C PHE A 214 -8.60 3.58 -12.45
N SER A 215 -7.47 3.49 -11.75
CA SER A 215 -7.18 4.36 -10.59
C SER A 215 -6.94 5.82 -10.95
N MET A 216 -6.65 6.11 -12.22
CA MET A 216 -6.30 7.43 -12.74
C MET A 216 -7.37 8.01 -13.67
N ARG A 217 -8.53 7.35 -13.77
CA ARG A 217 -9.60 7.70 -14.71
C ARG A 217 -10.18 9.11 -14.48
N ASP A 218 -10.24 9.52 -13.22
CA ASP A 218 -10.83 10.79 -12.80
C ASP A 218 -9.81 11.95 -12.76
N ILE A 219 -8.56 11.71 -13.19
CA ILE A 219 -7.52 12.73 -13.17
C ILE A 219 -7.73 13.72 -14.32
N GLU A 220 -7.97 14.98 -13.97
CA GLU A 220 -8.13 16.07 -14.93
C GLU A 220 -6.81 16.42 -15.64
N LYS A 221 -6.91 17.03 -16.82
CA LYS A 221 -5.75 17.33 -17.69
C LYS A 221 -4.68 18.21 -17.01
N ASP A 222 -5.11 19.18 -16.22
CA ASP A 222 -4.21 20.13 -15.55
C ASP A 222 -3.88 19.72 -14.10
N GLN A 223 -4.32 18.53 -13.69
CA GLN A 223 -4.10 18.00 -12.35
C GLN A 223 -2.87 17.09 -12.32
N VAL A 224 -2.14 17.17 -11.20
CA VAL A 224 -1.01 16.32 -10.86
C VAL A 224 -1.39 15.46 -9.67
N VAL A 225 -1.25 14.14 -9.79
CA VAL A 225 -1.46 13.21 -8.69
C VAL A 225 -0.13 12.60 -8.26
N VAL A 226 0.23 12.81 -7.00
CA VAL A 226 1.39 12.16 -6.37
C VAL A 226 0.88 10.99 -5.53
N MET A 227 1.25 9.76 -5.89
CA MET A 227 0.92 8.57 -5.12
C MET A 227 2.10 8.19 -4.23
N LYS A 228 2.01 8.46 -2.92
CA LYS A 228 3.00 7.94 -1.96
C LYS A 228 2.74 6.45 -1.81
N ALA A 229 3.65 5.61 -2.30
CA ALA A 229 3.50 4.16 -2.25
C ALA A 229 3.97 3.57 -0.91
N ARG A 230 3.50 2.35 -0.60
CA ARG A 230 4.10 1.53 0.48
C ARG A 230 5.48 1.05 0.03
N SER A 231 6.39 0.80 0.97
CA SER A 231 7.79 0.45 0.69
C SER A 231 7.99 -0.69 -0.30
N CYS A 232 7.14 -1.72 -0.24
CA CYS A 232 7.20 -2.87 -1.14
C CYS A 232 6.93 -2.52 -2.61
N CYS A 233 6.35 -1.36 -2.92
CA CYS A 233 5.99 -0.99 -4.28
C CYS A 233 7.20 -0.61 -5.16
N ALA A 234 8.39 -0.45 -4.58
CA ALA A 234 9.61 -0.19 -5.37
C ALA A 234 9.91 -1.33 -6.38
N LYS A 235 9.43 -2.56 -6.12
CA LYS A 235 9.60 -3.72 -7.00
C LYS A 235 8.71 -3.69 -8.25
N ILE A 236 7.61 -2.92 -8.23
CA ILE A 236 6.70 -2.85 -9.39
C ILE A 236 7.05 -1.77 -10.41
N VAL A 237 8.05 -0.93 -10.09
CA VAL A 237 8.53 0.15 -10.97
C VAL A 237 8.79 -0.31 -12.42
N PRO A 238 9.45 -1.45 -12.69
CA PRO A 238 9.67 -1.90 -14.07
C PRO A 238 8.38 -2.20 -14.83
N TYR A 239 7.36 -2.77 -14.17
CA TYR A 239 6.07 -3.05 -14.81
C TYR A 239 5.30 -1.76 -15.12
N ILE A 240 5.35 -0.81 -14.19
CA ILE A 240 4.74 0.53 -14.38
C ILE A 240 5.43 1.24 -15.55
N HIS A 241 6.76 1.33 -15.53
CA HIS A 241 7.49 2.06 -16.57
C HIS A 241 7.28 1.46 -17.98
N VAL A 242 7.25 0.13 -18.11
CA VAL A 242 7.02 -0.51 -19.41
C VAL A 242 5.60 -0.26 -19.94
N THR A 243 4.60 -0.18 -19.05
CA THR A 243 3.20 -0.04 -19.47
C THR A 243 2.73 1.41 -19.55
N MET A 244 3.30 2.29 -18.73
CA MET A 244 2.94 3.70 -18.60
C MET A 244 4.22 4.55 -18.36
N PRO A 245 5.08 4.72 -19.38
CA PRO A 245 6.37 5.42 -19.24
C PRO A 245 6.23 6.91 -18.91
N SER A 246 5.03 7.49 -19.03
CA SER A 246 4.74 8.87 -18.62
C SER A 246 4.75 9.06 -17.10
N ILE A 247 4.55 7.98 -16.33
CA ILE A 247 4.56 8.03 -14.86
C ILE A 247 5.99 8.22 -14.37
N GLN A 248 6.23 9.27 -13.60
CA GLN A 248 7.53 9.56 -13.02
C GLN A 248 7.67 8.89 -11.65
N HIS A 249 8.89 8.48 -11.31
CA HIS A 249 9.19 7.80 -10.05
C HIS A 249 10.19 8.63 -9.23
N LEU A 250 9.89 8.81 -7.95
CA LEU A 250 10.75 9.46 -6.97
C LEU A 250 11.05 8.49 -5.83
N PHE A 251 12.22 8.63 -5.20
CA PHE A 251 12.61 7.80 -4.06
C PHE A 251 13.17 8.65 -2.92
N ILE A 252 12.68 8.41 -1.71
CA ILE A 252 13.19 9.02 -0.48
C ILE A 252 13.57 7.95 0.56
N THR A 253 14.71 8.15 1.23
CA THR A 253 15.17 7.28 2.32
C THR A 253 15.93 8.08 3.37
N ALA A 254 16.30 7.45 4.48
CA ALA A 254 17.29 7.99 5.41
C ALA A 254 18.71 7.69 4.89
N ARG A 255 19.70 8.50 5.28
CA ARG A 255 21.12 8.26 4.95
C ARG A 255 21.61 6.94 5.53
N ASP A 256 21.24 6.68 6.78
CA ASP A 256 21.33 5.37 7.39
C ASP A 256 19.92 4.78 7.51
N PRO A 257 19.53 3.82 6.67
CA PRO A 257 18.19 3.24 6.70
C PRO A 257 17.94 2.38 7.95
N THR A 258 18.96 1.95 8.67
CA THR A 258 18.80 1.09 9.85
C THR A 258 18.16 1.84 11.03
N VAL A 259 18.24 3.17 11.04
CA VAL A 259 17.55 4.03 12.03
C VAL A 259 16.03 3.89 11.98
N ALA A 260 15.49 3.36 10.87
CA ALA A 260 14.06 3.10 10.73
C ALA A 260 13.60 1.82 11.43
N ILE A 261 14.51 0.90 11.80
CA ILE A 261 14.12 -0.38 12.42
C ILE A 261 13.33 -0.15 13.72
N PRO A 262 13.81 0.62 14.70
CA PRO A 262 13.03 0.90 15.92
C PRO A 262 11.71 1.61 15.66
N ARG A 263 11.68 2.51 14.66
CA ARG A 263 10.47 3.26 14.29
C ARG A 263 9.41 2.32 13.73
N LEU A 264 9.83 1.40 12.86
CA LEU A 264 8.94 0.41 12.28
C LEU A 264 8.39 -0.51 13.37
N LEU A 265 9.26 -1.05 14.23
CA LEU A 265 8.87 -1.89 15.37
C LEU A 265 7.85 -1.21 16.28
N SER A 266 8.08 0.05 16.64
CA SER A 266 7.15 0.84 17.44
C SER A 266 5.81 1.00 16.72
N SER A 267 5.82 1.39 15.43
CA SER A 267 4.59 1.59 14.65
C SER A 267 3.75 0.33 14.43
N THR A 268 4.40 -0.83 14.37
CA THR A 268 3.76 -2.14 14.14
C THR A 268 3.48 -2.90 15.43
N SER A 269 3.64 -2.28 16.61
CA SER A 269 3.40 -2.92 17.91
C SER A 269 2.37 -2.21 18.78
N GLN A 270 1.78 -1.10 18.31
CA GLN A 270 0.85 -0.29 19.11
C GLN A 270 -0.46 -1.04 19.46
N ASN A 271 -1.03 -1.77 18.51
CA ASN A 271 -2.32 -2.48 18.69
C ASN A 271 -2.14 -4.00 18.74
N LEU A 272 -1.16 -4.51 18.01
CA LEU A 272 -0.82 -5.91 17.86
C LEU A 272 0.69 -5.95 17.58
N PRO A 273 1.49 -6.82 18.21
CA PRO A 273 2.91 -6.95 17.89
C PRO A 273 3.06 -7.70 16.55
N ALA A 274 2.77 -7.03 15.44
CA ALA A 274 2.54 -7.65 14.14
C ALA A 274 3.78 -8.35 13.58
N LEU A 275 4.95 -7.75 13.73
CA LEU A 275 6.22 -8.35 13.27
C LEU A 275 6.62 -9.54 14.14
N HIS A 276 6.38 -9.46 15.45
CA HIS A 276 6.59 -10.58 16.38
C HIS A 276 5.69 -11.77 16.02
N MET A 277 4.40 -11.49 15.81
CA MET A 277 3.42 -12.48 15.35
C MET A 277 3.86 -13.11 14.03
N ALA A 278 4.25 -12.31 13.04
CA ALA A 278 4.70 -12.80 11.74
C ALA A 278 5.95 -13.71 11.87
N CYS A 279 6.95 -13.32 12.67
CA CYS A 279 8.13 -14.14 12.98
C CYS A 279 7.74 -15.49 13.59
N ASN A 280 6.89 -15.48 14.62
CA ASN A 280 6.47 -16.70 15.30
C ASN A 280 5.71 -17.63 14.35
N LEU A 281 4.73 -17.11 13.61
CA LEU A 281 3.96 -17.91 12.66
C LEU A 281 4.83 -18.47 11.51
N LEU A 282 5.81 -17.67 11.04
CA LEU A 282 6.75 -18.10 10.02
C LEU A 282 7.61 -19.29 10.48
N SER A 283 7.98 -19.34 11.76
CA SER A 283 8.74 -20.46 12.33
C SER A 283 7.96 -21.79 12.30
N TYR A 284 6.63 -21.74 12.29
CA TYR A 284 5.77 -22.92 12.14
C TYR A 284 5.54 -23.27 10.66
N SER A 285 5.04 -22.32 9.86
CA SER A 285 4.79 -22.53 8.44
C SER A 285 4.53 -21.20 7.71
N PRO A 286 5.11 -20.98 6.52
CA PRO A 286 4.78 -19.83 5.68
C PRO A 286 3.28 -19.70 5.37
N ALA A 287 2.59 -20.83 5.14
CA ALA A 287 1.16 -20.82 4.83
C ALA A 287 0.30 -20.37 6.02
N ILE A 288 0.71 -20.73 7.25
CA ILE A 288 0.04 -20.26 8.47
C ILE A 288 0.31 -18.77 8.68
N CYS A 289 1.55 -18.31 8.44
CA CYS A 289 1.89 -16.89 8.48
C CYS A 289 0.99 -16.09 7.51
N ASP A 290 0.90 -16.51 6.24
CA ASP A 290 0.08 -15.85 5.22
C ASP A 290 -1.43 -15.93 5.50
N PHE A 291 -1.87 -16.90 6.29
CA PHE A 291 -3.26 -16.98 6.73
C PHE A 291 -3.62 -15.85 7.70
N PHE A 292 -2.68 -15.42 8.55
CA PHE A 292 -2.94 -14.39 9.56
C PHE A 292 -2.44 -13.01 9.15
N THR A 293 -1.44 -12.94 8.27
CA THR A 293 -0.75 -11.69 7.94
C THR A 293 -0.05 -11.73 6.60
N CYS A 294 -0.09 -10.63 5.86
CA CYS A 294 0.64 -10.48 4.60
C CYS A 294 2.02 -9.83 4.76
N TRP A 295 2.47 -9.53 5.98
CA TRP A 295 3.80 -8.95 6.24
C TRP A 295 4.94 -9.75 5.58
N ARG A 296 4.79 -11.08 5.47
CA ARG A 296 5.74 -11.95 4.76
C ARG A 296 5.77 -11.70 3.25
N LEU A 297 4.61 -11.50 2.65
CA LEU A 297 4.46 -11.33 1.20
C LEU A 297 5.02 -9.98 0.71
N LEU A 298 5.04 -8.97 1.59
CA LEU A 298 5.57 -7.64 1.24
C LEU A 298 7.02 -7.68 0.78
N GLU A 299 7.86 -8.50 1.43
CA GLU A 299 9.29 -8.64 1.10
C GLU A 299 9.77 -10.10 1.21
N SER A 300 9.03 -11.02 0.58
CA SER A 300 9.30 -12.47 0.66
C SER A 300 10.74 -12.87 0.30
N GLU A 301 11.34 -12.24 -0.71
CA GLU A 301 12.73 -12.47 -1.13
C GLU A 301 13.71 -12.17 0.01
N MET A 302 13.55 -11.01 0.66
CA MET A 302 14.44 -10.62 1.77
C MET A 302 14.17 -11.44 3.02
N ILE A 303 12.92 -11.78 3.29
CA ILE A 303 12.55 -12.63 4.43
C ILE A 303 13.16 -14.03 4.27
N GLN A 304 13.14 -14.59 3.06
CA GLN A 304 13.76 -15.87 2.77
C GLN A 304 15.29 -15.80 2.92
N LYS A 305 15.93 -14.72 2.46
CA LYS A 305 17.38 -14.53 2.57
C LYS A 305 17.87 -14.32 4.00
N ILE A 306 17.17 -13.47 4.77
CA ILE A 306 17.56 -13.14 6.14
C ILE A 306 17.20 -14.29 7.09
N GLY A 307 16.05 -14.94 6.86
CA GLY A 307 15.51 -15.96 7.77
C GLY A 307 15.26 -15.39 9.18
N PRO A 308 14.42 -14.33 9.32
CA PRO A 308 14.30 -13.57 10.55
C PRO A 308 13.85 -14.45 11.72
N LYS A 309 14.59 -14.39 12.82
CA LYS A 309 14.30 -15.06 14.10
C LYS A 309 13.82 -14.08 15.17
N ALA A 310 13.90 -12.79 14.88
CA ALA A 310 13.50 -11.72 15.77
C ALA A 310 12.87 -10.57 14.99
N ASP A 311 12.04 -9.79 15.67
CA ASP A 311 11.23 -8.71 15.09
C ASP A 311 12.10 -7.68 14.34
N PHE A 312 13.28 -7.35 14.87
CA PHE A 312 14.20 -6.39 14.26
C PHE A 312 14.83 -6.90 12.95
N GLU A 313 15.03 -8.22 12.81
CA GLU A 313 15.50 -8.83 11.56
C GLU A 313 14.39 -8.82 10.51
N PHE A 314 13.14 -9.01 10.93
CA PHE A 314 11.98 -8.88 10.04
C PHE A 314 11.81 -7.44 9.57
N ALA A 315 11.91 -6.47 10.48
CA ALA A 315 11.90 -5.05 10.15
C ALA A 315 13.04 -4.68 9.18
N LEU A 316 14.24 -5.22 9.39
CA LEU A 316 15.36 -5.06 8.45
C LEU A 316 15.02 -5.60 7.06
N ALA A 317 14.35 -6.76 6.96
CA ALA A 317 13.90 -7.32 5.68
C ALA A 317 12.98 -6.35 4.92
N GLN A 318 12.03 -5.72 5.62
CA GLN A 318 11.10 -4.75 5.06
C GLN A 318 11.82 -3.49 4.53
N ILE A 319 12.84 -3.03 5.25
CA ILE A 319 13.61 -1.84 4.89
C ILE A 319 14.54 -2.13 3.72
N MET A 320 15.32 -3.21 3.81
CA MET A 320 16.31 -3.57 2.80
C MET A 320 15.67 -4.03 1.49
N GLY A 321 14.50 -4.69 1.53
CA GLY A 321 13.79 -5.09 0.31
C GLY A 321 13.43 -3.90 -0.58
N CYS A 322 12.99 -2.81 0.05
CA CYS A 322 12.70 -1.55 -0.63
C CYS A 322 13.98 -0.91 -1.23
N ILE A 323 15.06 -0.86 -0.46
CA ILE A 323 16.32 -0.22 -0.88
C ILE A 323 16.99 -0.99 -2.02
N ILE A 324 17.03 -2.32 -1.91
CA ILE A 324 17.58 -3.17 -2.97
C ILE A 324 16.72 -3.06 -4.22
N SER A 325 15.38 -3.04 -4.08
CA SER A 325 14.49 -2.82 -5.22
C SER A 325 14.72 -1.46 -5.89
N TYR A 326 14.97 -0.40 -5.13
CA TYR A 326 15.37 0.91 -5.65
C TYR A 326 16.69 0.82 -6.43
N GLN A 327 17.72 0.22 -5.83
CA GLN A 327 19.05 0.06 -6.45
C GLN A 327 18.99 -0.71 -7.78
N ARG A 328 18.22 -1.81 -7.85
CA ARG A 328 18.01 -2.57 -9.09
C ARG A 328 17.33 -1.75 -10.20
N ASN A 329 16.56 -0.74 -9.80
CA ASN A 329 15.66 0.02 -10.66
C ASN A 329 16.07 1.48 -10.85
N LEU A 330 17.30 1.86 -10.48
CA LEU A 330 17.80 3.25 -10.49
C LEU A 330 17.49 4.02 -11.78
N LYS A 331 17.64 3.35 -12.93
CA LYS A 331 17.41 3.94 -14.26
C LYS A 331 15.98 4.43 -14.53
N TYR A 332 15.01 4.05 -13.70
CA TYR A 332 13.61 4.43 -13.85
C TYR A 332 13.20 5.63 -12.99
N TYR A 333 14.06 6.09 -12.09
CA TYR A 333 13.77 7.21 -11.20
C TYR A 333 14.17 8.54 -11.84
N ALA A 334 13.33 9.55 -11.66
CA ALA A 334 13.49 10.85 -12.30
C ALA A 334 14.62 11.69 -11.67
N LEU A 335 14.90 11.46 -10.38
CA LEU A 335 15.91 12.16 -9.60
C LEU A 335 16.78 11.16 -8.86
N GLU A 336 17.96 11.61 -8.44
CA GLU A 336 18.74 10.89 -7.43
C GLU A 336 17.96 10.78 -6.11
N VAL A 337 18.41 9.84 -5.27
CA VAL A 337 17.79 9.59 -3.97
C VAL A 337 17.71 10.88 -3.15
N THR A 338 16.51 11.17 -2.66
CA THR A 338 16.31 12.24 -1.68
C THR A 338 16.51 11.68 -0.28
N TYR A 339 17.22 12.42 0.57
CA TYR A 339 17.39 12.05 1.97
C TYR A 339 16.43 12.80 2.87
N ALA A 340 15.80 12.10 3.81
CA ALA A 340 14.86 12.67 4.77
C ALA A 340 15.52 13.75 5.65
N GLU A 341 16.80 13.57 5.96
CA GLU A 341 17.61 14.52 6.72
C GLU A 341 17.79 15.84 5.95
N ASP A 342 18.04 15.77 4.64
CA ASP A 342 18.19 16.96 3.80
C ASP A 342 16.87 17.71 3.66
N LEU A 343 15.76 16.96 3.54
CA LEU A 343 14.41 17.52 3.49
C LEU A 343 14.04 18.28 4.78
N LEU A 344 14.44 17.77 5.95
CA LEU A 344 14.22 18.46 7.24
C LEU A 344 15.14 19.68 7.37
N ASN A 345 16.40 19.56 6.94
CA ASN A 345 17.38 20.64 7.08
C ASN A 345 17.03 21.84 6.19
N ASP A 346 16.80 21.60 4.89
CA ASP A 346 16.49 22.63 3.90
C ASP A 346 15.32 22.19 2.97
N PRO A 347 14.07 22.28 3.44
CA PRO A 347 12.92 21.81 2.68
C PRO A 347 12.72 22.55 1.36
N LEU A 348 13.10 23.83 1.28
CA LEU A 348 12.89 24.66 0.09
C LEU A 348 13.81 24.29 -1.06
N THR A 349 15.06 23.97 -0.76
CA THR A 349 16.02 23.53 -1.78
C THR A 349 15.68 22.13 -2.27
N VAL A 350 15.33 21.22 -1.34
CA VAL A 350 15.03 19.81 -1.68
C VAL A 350 13.73 19.65 -2.46
N ILE A 351 12.69 20.45 -2.15
CA ILE A 351 11.38 20.30 -2.82
C ILE A 351 11.36 20.84 -4.26
N ARG A 352 12.24 21.78 -4.63
CA ARG A 352 12.20 22.42 -5.96
C ARG A 352 12.35 21.42 -7.12
N PRO A 353 13.40 20.56 -7.16
CA PRO A 353 13.51 19.54 -8.21
C PRO A 353 12.30 18.58 -8.24
N ILE A 354 11.71 18.29 -7.08
CA ILE A 354 10.52 17.43 -6.97
C ILE A 354 9.30 18.12 -7.60
N LEU A 355 9.10 19.42 -7.36
CA LEU A 355 8.04 20.20 -7.99
C LEU A 355 8.25 20.32 -9.50
N ASP A 356 9.50 20.41 -9.98
CA ASP A 356 9.80 20.42 -11.40
C ASP A 356 9.37 19.11 -12.09
N VAL A 357 9.66 17.96 -11.47
CA VAL A 357 9.15 16.65 -11.93
C VAL A 357 7.62 16.63 -11.95
N CYS A 358 6.99 17.20 -10.93
CA CYS A 358 5.54 17.36 -10.87
C CYS A 358 4.99 18.38 -11.89
N GLY A 359 5.83 19.18 -12.56
CA GLY A 359 5.38 20.22 -13.50
C GLY A 359 4.85 21.48 -12.81
N MET A 360 5.25 21.68 -11.56
CA MET A 360 4.74 22.69 -10.63
C MET A 360 5.84 23.65 -10.15
N SER A 361 6.85 23.88 -11.00
CA SER A 361 8.04 24.70 -10.72
C SER A 361 7.73 26.12 -10.19
N ASN A 362 6.62 26.70 -10.64
CA ASN A 362 6.22 28.06 -10.30
C ASN A 362 5.41 28.16 -8.99
N MET A 363 5.12 27.05 -8.31
CA MET A 363 4.34 27.10 -7.07
C MET A 363 5.17 27.58 -5.88
N ALA A 364 4.60 28.52 -5.13
CA ALA A 364 5.22 29.03 -3.91
C ALA A 364 4.97 28.07 -2.74
N VAL A 365 6.02 27.72 -2.00
CA VAL A 365 5.93 26.92 -0.77
C VAL A 365 5.77 27.86 0.43
N THR A 366 4.53 28.22 0.75
CA THR A 366 4.21 29.28 1.70
C THR A 366 4.24 28.85 3.18
N ASP A 367 3.98 27.57 3.50
CA ASP A 367 3.84 27.07 4.89
C ASP A 367 4.99 26.16 5.38
N HIS A 368 6.16 26.18 4.73
CA HIS A 368 7.26 25.26 5.05
C HIS A 368 7.78 25.37 6.49
N ARG A 369 7.72 26.55 7.13
CA ARG A 369 8.19 26.74 8.51
C ARG A 369 7.25 26.09 9.53
N ALA A 370 5.94 26.30 9.39
CA ALA A 370 4.97 25.68 10.30
C ALA A 370 4.92 24.16 10.06
N TRP A 371 5.01 23.72 8.80
CA TRP A 371 5.19 22.31 8.47
C TRP A 371 6.41 21.71 9.18
N LYS A 372 7.60 22.35 9.07
CA LYS A 372 8.83 21.84 9.69
C LYS A 372 8.70 21.71 11.20
N LEU A 373 8.15 22.72 11.87
CA LEU A 373 7.92 22.69 13.31
C LEU A 373 6.98 21.54 13.72
N ARG A 374 5.91 21.31 12.96
CA ARG A 374 4.97 20.19 13.20
C ARG A 374 5.68 18.84 13.07
N GLU A 375 6.50 18.65 12.04
CA GLU A 375 7.23 17.40 11.82
C GLU A 375 8.32 17.16 12.88
N GLU A 376 9.10 18.17 13.23
CA GLU A 376 10.12 18.07 14.30
C GLU A 376 9.50 17.72 15.65
N THR A 377 8.37 18.37 15.99
CA THR A 377 7.61 18.07 17.21
C THR A 377 7.07 16.63 17.18
N ALA A 378 6.52 16.19 16.05
CA ALA A 378 6.03 14.82 15.90
C ALA A 378 7.16 13.80 16.06
N ILE A 379 8.33 14.03 15.47
CA ILE A 379 9.51 13.16 15.61
C ILE A 379 9.99 13.12 17.07
N GLN A 380 10.06 14.26 17.76
CA GLN A 380 10.52 14.34 19.15
C GLN A 380 9.53 13.72 20.15
N SER A 381 8.24 13.75 19.83
CA SER A 381 7.18 13.17 20.69
C SER A 381 7.19 11.64 20.73
N GLN A 382 7.87 10.98 19.79
CA GLN A 382 7.92 9.52 19.72
C GLN A 382 9.01 8.95 20.63
N CYS A 383 8.59 8.32 21.74
CA CYS A 383 9.48 7.56 22.61
C CYS A 383 9.82 6.21 21.96
N ILE A 384 10.88 6.19 21.15
CA ILE A 384 11.34 4.99 20.45
C ILE A 384 12.58 4.44 21.15
N ALA A 385 12.49 3.22 21.66
CA ALA A 385 13.63 2.53 22.25
C ALA A 385 14.65 2.20 21.16
N PRO A 386 15.94 2.59 21.30
CA PRO A 386 16.97 2.23 20.34
C PRO A 386 17.26 0.72 20.38
N LEU A 387 17.87 0.20 19.32
CA LEU A 387 18.40 -1.16 19.32
C LEU A 387 19.54 -1.29 20.34
N ASP A 388 19.60 -2.42 21.02
CA ASP A 388 20.74 -2.75 21.89
C ASP A 388 22.02 -3.07 21.08
N ASP A 389 23.16 -3.21 21.76
CA ASP A 389 24.44 -3.44 21.08
C ASP A 389 24.50 -4.76 20.31
N VAL A 390 23.85 -5.81 20.81
CA VAL A 390 23.82 -7.14 20.17
C VAL A 390 22.98 -7.07 18.90
N GLN A 391 21.81 -6.45 18.98
CA GLN A 391 20.92 -6.19 17.85
C GLN A 391 21.61 -5.33 16.80
N ARG A 392 22.31 -4.26 17.19
CA ARG A 392 23.06 -3.40 16.27
C ARG A 392 24.17 -4.15 15.53
N GLN A 393 24.95 -4.96 16.24
CA GLN A 393 25.99 -5.80 15.62
C GLN A 393 25.36 -6.81 14.64
N ARG A 394 24.24 -7.43 15.03
CA ARG A 394 23.52 -8.38 14.18
C ARG A 394 22.98 -7.71 12.90
N VAL A 395 22.36 -6.54 13.03
CA VAL A 395 21.86 -5.75 11.89
C VAL A 395 23.01 -5.40 10.95
N LYS A 396 24.13 -4.93 11.48
CA LYS A 396 25.31 -4.58 10.66
C LYS A 396 25.80 -5.76 9.83
N LEU A 397 25.96 -6.94 10.45
CA LEU A 397 26.37 -8.17 9.74
C LEU A 397 25.39 -8.55 8.63
N LEU A 398 24.08 -8.47 8.88
CA LEU A 398 23.07 -8.77 7.88
C LEU A 398 23.05 -7.76 6.73
N VAL A 399 23.24 -6.47 7.02
CA VAL A 399 23.35 -5.43 5.98
C VAL A 399 24.58 -5.67 5.10
N GLU A 400 25.73 -5.95 5.69
CA GLU A 400 26.96 -6.27 4.96
C GLU A 400 26.78 -7.51 4.07
N TYR A 401 26.15 -8.56 4.59
CA TYR A 401 25.81 -9.76 3.84
C TYR A 401 24.90 -9.45 2.63
N LEU A 402 23.83 -8.68 2.83
CA LEU A 402 22.92 -8.30 1.75
C LEU A 402 23.61 -7.41 0.72
N GLN A 403 24.43 -6.45 1.12
CA GLN A 403 25.14 -5.58 0.19
C GLN A 403 26.14 -6.35 -0.70
N GLN A 404 26.80 -7.38 -0.18
CA GLN A 404 27.72 -8.21 -0.98
C GLN A 404 27.01 -8.95 -2.11
N ASP A 405 25.76 -9.39 -1.87
CA ASP A 405 24.92 -10.10 -2.84
C ASP A 405 24.38 -9.19 -3.96
N TRP A 406 24.24 -7.88 -3.71
CA TRP A 406 23.49 -6.96 -4.58
C TRP A 406 24.30 -5.76 -5.11
N CYS A 407 25.48 -5.49 -4.57
CA CYS A 407 26.42 -4.48 -5.07
C CYS A 407 27.52 -5.07 -5.97
N ARG A 408 27.36 -6.33 -6.41
CA ARG A 408 28.09 -6.94 -7.54
C ARG A 408 27.15 -7.02 -8.74
#